data_AF-D2S9T4-F1
#
_entry.id   AF-D2S9T4-F1
#
_cell.length_a   1.000
_cell.length_b   1.000
_cell.length_c   1.000
_cell.angle_alpha   90.00
_cell.angle_beta   90.00
_cell.angle_gamma   90.00
#
_symmetry.space_group_name_H-M   'P 1'
#
loop_
_entity.id
_entity.type
_entity.pdbx_description
1 polymer ?
#
loop_
_entity_poly.entity_id
_entity_poly.type
_entity_poly.pdbx_seq_one_letter_code
_entity_poly.pdbx_strand_id
1 'polypeptide(L)' 'MTRFTTARAMTTADVRSPVERMQELADNAFQPLDGAACAVCPHPVARHDSMGLRFCHATLKGAIARGCICRSS' A
#
# COMPACT_ATOMS: atom_id res chain seq x y z
N MET A 1 39.72 21.89 -17.71
CA MET A 1 38.40 22.18 -18.31
C MET A 1 37.32 21.68 -17.36
N THR A 2 36.86 22.54 -16.45
CA THR A 2 35.90 22.15 -15.39
C THR A 2 34.49 22.47 -15.86
N ARG A 3 33.65 21.46 -16.06
CA ARG A 3 32.23 21.64 -16.41
C ARG A 3 31.46 21.95 -15.14
N PHE A 4 30.85 23.13 -15.07
CA PHE A 4 29.91 23.50 -14.01
C PHE A 4 28.50 23.08 -14.45
N THR A 5 27.89 22.14 -13.74
CA THR A 5 26.45 21.89 -13.83
C THR A 5 25.71 23.05 -13.20
N THR A 6 25.00 23.84 -14.00
CA THR A 6 24.17 24.94 -13.53
C THR A 6 22.99 24.37 -12.73
N ALA A 7 22.88 24.73 -11.45
CA ALA A 7 21.67 24.47 -10.67
C ALA A 7 20.56 25.40 -11.18
N ARG A 8 19.50 24.83 -11.77
CA ARG A 8 18.33 25.59 -12.21
C ARG A 8 17.42 25.86 -11.02
N ALA A 9 16.97 27.10 -10.86
CA ALA A 9 16.01 27.49 -9.82
C ALA A 9 14.65 26.83 -10.08
N MET A 10 14.09 26.19 -9.05
CA MET A 10 12.76 25.58 -9.11
C MET A 10 11.70 26.68 -9.06
N THR A 11 10.83 26.72 -10.06
CA THR A 11 9.76 27.71 -10.20
C THR A 11 8.39 27.07 -9.93
N THR A 12 7.34 27.86 -9.79
CA THR A 12 5.97 27.34 -9.59
C THR A 12 5.49 26.46 -10.76
N ALA A 13 6.11 26.58 -11.93
CA ALA A 13 5.86 25.70 -13.09
C ALA A 13 6.42 24.28 -12.89
N ASP A 14 7.33 24.07 -11.94
CA ASP A 14 7.88 22.75 -11.61
C ASP A 14 7.03 22.01 -10.55
N VAL A 15 5.91 22.61 -10.08
CA VAL A 15 4.95 21.94 -9.20
C VAL A 15 4.08 21.00 -10.03
N ARG A 16 4.15 19.69 -9.74
CA ARG A 16 3.29 18.67 -10.38
C ARG A 16 1.84 19.10 -10.38
N SER A 17 1.20 18.93 -11.53
CA SER A 17 -0.21 19.26 -11.70
C SER A 17 -1.07 18.45 -10.71
N PRO A 18 -2.18 19.02 -10.21
CA PRO A 18 -3.15 18.26 -9.42
C PRO A 18 -3.60 16.97 -10.09
N VAL A 19 -3.66 16.95 -11.44
CA VAL A 19 -4.04 15.76 -12.23
C VAL A 19 -2.97 14.68 -12.14
N GLU A 20 -1.69 15.03 -12.26
CA GLU A 20 -0.59 14.07 -12.12
C GLU A 20 -0.56 13.48 -10.70
N ARG A 21 -0.82 14.33 -9.69
CA ARG A 21 -0.90 13.88 -8.29
C ARG A 21 -2.06 12.92 -8.03
N MET A 22 -3.22 13.14 -8.67
CA MET A 22 -4.35 12.20 -8.61
C MET A 22 -4.05 10.89 -9.35
N GLN A 23 -3.37 10.96 -10.49
CA GLN A 23 -2.97 9.80 -11.27
C GLN A 23 -1.97 8.90 -10.51
N GLU A 24 -1.01 9.47 -9.79
CA GLU A 24 -0.07 8.71 -8.95
C GLU A 24 -0.76 8.01 -7.76
N LEU A 25 -1.80 8.62 -7.18
CA LEU A 25 -2.61 7.97 -6.15
C LEU A 25 -3.42 6.81 -6.72
N ALA A 26 -3.94 6.94 -7.94
CA ALA A 26 -4.65 5.87 -8.62
C ALA A 26 -3.71 4.71 -9.02
N ASP A 27 -2.49 5.02 -9.46
CA ASP A 27 -1.46 4.04 -9.78
C ASP A 27 -0.99 3.28 -8.52
N ASN A 28 -0.94 3.96 -7.36
CA ASN A 28 -0.67 3.35 -6.05
C ASN A 28 -1.92 2.77 -5.36
N ALA A 29 -3.09 2.80 -5.99
CA ALA A 29 -4.28 2.22 -5.40
C ALA A 29 -4.07 0.69 -5.32
N PHE A 30 -3.94 0.19 -4.09
CA PHE A 30 -3.83 -1.23 -3.79
C PHE A 30 -4.98 -1.97 -4.47
N GLN A 31 -4.66 -2.71 -5.54
CA GLN A 31 -5.61 -3.64 -6.15
C GLN A 31 -5.77 -4.79 -5.15
N PRO A 32 -6.96 -5.01 -4.58
CA PRO A 32 -7.20 -6.20 -3.79
C PRO A 32 -6.98 -7.38 -4.75
N LEU A 33 -5.98 -8.21 -4.46
CA LEU A 33 -5.82 -9.47 -5.17
C LEU A 33 -7.01 -10.33 -4.75
N ASP A 34 -8.08 -10.27 -5.54
CA ASP A 34 -9.32 -11.02 -5.38
C ASP A 34 -9.01 -12.52 -5.52
N GLY A 35 -8.53 -13.13 -4.44
CA GLY A 35 -8.08 -14.52 -4.42
C GLY A 35 -6.80 -14.78 -3.63
N ALA A 36 -6.09 -13.75 -3.15
CA ALA A 36 -4.96 -13.96 -2.27
C ALA A 36 -5.42 -14.66 -0.96
N ALA A 37 -4.83 -15.81 -0.65
CA ALA A 37 -4.98 -16.44 0.65
C ALA A 37 -4.26 -15.61 1.71
N CYS A 38 -4.85 -15.46 2.90
CA CYS A 38 -4.17 -14.79 3.99
C CYS A 38 -3.04 -15.68 4.55
N ALA A 39 -1.88 -15.10 4.81
CA ALA A 39 -0.74 -15.82 5.39
C ALA A 39 -0.98 -16.27 6.86
N VAL A 40 -2.06 -15.79 7.49
CA VAL A 40 -2.39 -16.07 8.90
C VAL A 40 -3.62 -16.98 9.05
N CYS A 41 -4.57 -16.95 8.12
CA CYS A 41 -5.82 -17.69 8.22
C CYS A 41 -6.21 -18.35 6.89
N PRO A 42 -6.97 -19.46 6.92
CA PRO A 42 -7.19 -20.31 5.75
C PRO A 42 -8.19 -19.76 4.73
N HIS A 43 -8.68 -18.53 4.91
CA HIS A 43 -9.70 -17.92 4.04
C HIS A 43 -9.13 -16.75 3.24
N PRO A 44 -9.74 -16.37 2.11
CA PRO A 44 -9.25 -15.30 1.25
C PRO A 44 -9.19 -13.95 1.97
N VAL A 45 -8.25 -13.10 1.53
CA VAL A 45 -8.07 -11.73 2.03
C VAL A 45 -9.35 -10.90 1.81
N ALA A 46 -10.09 -11.13 0.74
CA ALA A 46 -11.36 -10.45 0.44
C ALA A 46 -12.44 -10.62 1.53
N ARG A 47 -12.34 -11.64 2.39
CA ARG A 47 -13.25 -11.84 3.55
C ARG A 47 -12.88 -11.02 4.79
N HIS A 48 -11.78 -10.27 4.74
CA HIS A 48 -11.36 -9.47 5.88
C HIS A 48 -12.14 -8.15 5.88
N ASP A 49 -12.75 -7.83 7.01
CA ASP A 49 -13.07 -6.44 7.30
C ASP A 49 -11.78 -5.67 7.65
N SER A 50 -11.90 -4.36 7.86
CA SER A 50 -10.75 -3.50 8.18
C SER A 50 -10.04 -3.91 9.47
N MET A 51 -10.75 -4.50 10.43
CA MET A 51 -10.17 -4.98 11.69
C MET A 51 -9.43 -6.31 11.49
N GLY A 52 -10.01 -7.24 10.73
CA GLY A 52 -9.40 -8.51 10.34
C GLY A 52 -8.10 -8.29 9.59
N LEU A 53 -8.08 -7.35 8.62
CA LEU A 53 -6.85 -6.99 7.90
C LEU A 53 -5.75 -6.52 8.86
N ARG A 54 -6.09 -5.58 9.75
CA ARG A 54 -5.13 -5.04 10.73
C ARG A 54 -4.62 -6.12 11.68
N PHE A 55 -5.50 -6.98 12.17
CA PHE A 55 -5.14 -8.04 13.10
C PHE A 55 -4.24 -9.09 12.46
N CYS A 56 -4.59 -9.59 11.27
CA CYS A 56 -3.76 -10.57 10.56
C CYS A 56 -2.41 -9.97 10.17
N HIS A 57 -2.38 -8.72 9.71
CA HIS A 57 -1.13 -8.03 9.40
C HIS A 57 -0.23 -7.85 10.64
N ALA A 58 -0.79 -7.47 11.79
CA ALA A 58 -0.03 -7.38 13.04
C ALA A 58 0.49 -8.75 13.51
N THR A 59 -0.32 -9.80 13.33
CA THR A 59 0.06 -11.19 13.67
C THR A 59 1.23 -11.66 12.80
N LEU A 60 1.17 -11.38 11.49
CA LEU A 60 2.24 -11.70 10.54
C LEU A 60 3.53 -10.92 10.87
N LYS A 61 3.43 -9.60 11.04
CA LYS A 61 4.61 -8.75 11.36
C LYS A 61 5.23 -9.08 12.71
N GLY A 62 4.41 -9.48 13.68
CA GLY A 62 4.88 -9.86 15.02
C GLY A 62 5.38 -11.30 15.12
N ALA A 63 5.26 -12.11 14.07
CA ALA A 63 5.53 -13.56 14.10
C ALA A 63 4.83 -14.28 15.27
N ILE A 64 3.58 -13.88 15.57
CA ILE A 64 2.83 -14.40 16.72
C ILE A 64 2.03 -15.62 16.29
N ALA A 65 2.24 -16.77 16.93
CA ALA A 65 1.45 -17.97 16.70
C ALA A 65 0.10 -17.89 17.45
N ARG A 66 -0.96 -17.45 16.76
CA ARG A 66 -2.34 -17.37 17.28
C ARG A 66 -3.35 -17.48 16.14
N GLY A 67 -4.61 -17.75 16.47
CA GLY A 67 -5.72 -17.74 15.51
C GLY A 67 -6.08 -16.33 15.00
N CYS A 68 -7.07 -16.25 14.11
CA CYS A 68 -7.58 -14.99 13.55
C CYS A 68 -8.93 -14.56 14.14
N ILE A 69 -9.21 -13.25 14.13
CA ILE A 69 -10.53 -12.69 14.52
C ILE A 69 -11.52 -12.59 13.37
N CYS A 70 -11.09 -12.96 12.17
CA CYS A 70 -11.88 -12.85 10.95
C CYS A 70 -13.16 -13.70 11.03
N ARG A 71 -14.23 -13.23 10.40
CA ARG A 71 -15.45 -14.02 10.24
C ARG A 71 -15.23 -15.09 9.15
N SER A 72 -15.69 -16.31 9.41
CA SER A 72 -15.32 -17.51 8.65
C SER A 72 -16.05 -17.71 7.30
N SER A 73 -16.91 -16.78 6.89
CA SER A 73 -17.85 -16.95 5.76
C SER A 73 -17.47 -16.17 4.51
#